data_AF-Q38HW3-F1
#
_entry.id   AF-Q38HW3-F1
#
_cell.length_a   1.000
_cell.length_b   1.000
_cell.length_c   1.000
_cell.angle_alpha   90.00
_cell.angle_beta   90.00
_cell.angle_gamma   90.00
#
_symmetry.space_group_name_H-M   'P 1'
#
loop_
_entity.id
_entity.type
_entity.pdbx_description
1 polymer ?
#
loop_
_entity_poly.entity_id
_entity_poly.type
_entity_poly.pdbx_seq_one_letter_code
_entity_poly.pdbx_strand_id
1 'polypeptide(L)'
;MASNGFAMLSILVLALFASSIRSEETETKEFVLTLDHSNFTDTINKHDFIVVEFYAPWCGHCKSLAPEYEKAAAELSSQSPPIFLAKIDASEESNKGIANEYKIQGFPTIKILRKGGKSIQDYNGPREAAGIVTYVKKQSGPASAEIKSADGAAEVIGEKSVVAVGVFPKLSGEEFDSFMAVAEKLRADYDFAHTLDAKLLPRGDSSVAGPVVRLFKPFDELFVDSKDFNGEALEKFVKESSIPLVTVFDKDPSNHPYVSKFFDSPATKVMMFVNFTGETAESLKSKFREVATSSKGQDLAFLVGDAESSQGALQYFGLEESQVPLIIIQTSDSKKYLKANVVVDQIESWMKDFKDGKVAAHKKSQPIPAENNEPVKVVVAESLDDMVFNSGKNVLIEFYAPWCGHCQKLAPILDEVALAFQNDPSVIVAKLDATANDIPSDTFDVKGFPTIYFRSADGKVVVYEGSRTKEDFISFIEKNKPASHGEESSTTIRSGEHKTEESAAKDEL
;
A
#
# COMPACT_ATOMS: atom_id res chain seq x y z
N MET A 1 -1.33 114.44 6.40
CA MET A 1 -0.19 114.64 7.33
C MET A 1 0.25 113.27 7.82
N ALA A 2 1.56 113.08 7.81
CA ALA A 2 2.24 111.79 7.83
C ALA A 2 2.04 110.98 9.11
N SER A 3 2.15 109.65 8.97
CA SER A 3 3.03 108.84 9.82
C SER A 3 3.06 107.39 9.33
N ASN A 4 4.23 107.00 8.81
CA ASN A 4 5.02 105.79 9.11
C ASN A 4 4.27 104.44 9.10
N GLY A 5 4.57 103.47 8.24
CA GLY A 5 5.87 102.99 7.78
C GLY A 5 6.18 101.67 8.49
N PHE A 6 6.27 100.55 7.76
CA PHE A 6 7.29 99.50 7.97
C PHE A 6 7.14 98.39 6.91
N ALA A 7 8.29 98.04 6.34
CA ALA A 7 8.46 97.07 5.27
C ALA A 7 8.61 95.64 5.79
N MET A 8 8.36 94.69 4.89
CA MET A 8 8.61 93.25 4.99
C MET A 8 9.99 92.90 5.57
N LEU A 9 10.05 91.86 6.41
CA LEU A 9 11.06 90.80 6.27
C LEU A 9 10.60 89.49 6.94
N SER A 10 10.79 88.39 6.20
CA SER A 10 10.41 87.00 6.51
C SER A 10 11.14 86.40 7.72
N ILE A 11 10.43 85.66 8.58
CA ILE A 11 11.00 84.63 9.47
C ILE A 11 10.04 83.43 9.59
N LEU A 12 10.65 82.25 9.45
CA LEU A 12 10.19 80.87 9.55
C LEU A 12 9.58 80.49 10.93
N VAL A 13 8.44 79.78 10.98
CA VAL A 13 8.05 78.96 12.15
C VAL A 13 7.30 77.69 11.69
N LEU A 14 7.86 76.53 12.05
CA LEU A 14 7.23 75.21 12.03
C LEU A 14 6.00 75.17 12.96
N ALA A 15 4.91 74.56 12.51
CA ALA A 15 3.87 74.03 13.40
C ALA A 15 3.43 72.63 12.95
N LEU A 16 3.61 71.70 13.88
CA LEU A 16 3.26 70.28 13.83
C LEU A 16 1.74 70.10 13.67
N PHE A 17 1.32 69.26 12.72
CA PHE A 17 0.04 68.56 12.80
C PHE A 17 0.32 67.06 12.82
N ALA A 18 0.17 66.45 13.99
CA ALA A 18 0.07 65.02 14.15
C ALA A 18 -1.32 64.57 13.68
N SER A 19 -1.40 64.01 12.48
CA SER A 19 -2.56 63.25 12.04
C SER A 19 -2.35 61.80 12.42
N SER A 20 -3.10 61.33 13.42
CA SER A 20 -3.18 59.92 13.79
C SER A 20 -3.84 59.16 12.65
N ILE A 21 -3.06 58.38 11.90
CA ILE A 21 -3.59 57.40 10.95
C ILE A 21 -4.08 56.22 11.80
N ARG A 22 -5.39 56.11 11.96
CA ARG A 22 -6.04 54.90 12.46
C ARG A 22 -6.05 53.91 11.30
N SER A 23 -5.25 52.85 11.37
CA SER A 23 -5.39 51.71 10.47
C SER A 23 -6.71 51.03 10.79
N GLU A 24 -7.65 51.07 9.86
CA GLU A 24 -8.74 50.08 9.84
C GLU A 24 -8.12 48.74 9.47
N GLU A 25 -7.94 47.87 10.46
CA GLU A 25 -7.77 46.44 10.22
C GLU A 25 -9.10 45.93 9.69
N THR A 26 -9.14 45.63 8.39
CA THR A 26 -10.22 44.84 7.80
C THR A 26 -10.17 43.44 8.39
N GLU A 27 -11.00 43.17 9.40
CA GLU A 27 -11.24 41.80 9.90
C GLU A 27 -11.71 40.93 8.73
N THR A 28 -10.83 40.07 8.22
CA THR A 28 -11.20 39.01 7.30
C THR A 28 -12.07 38.01 8.05
N LYS A 29 -13.37 37.97 7.72
CA LYS A 29 -14.32 37.01 8.29
C LYS A 29 -13.83 35.57 8.05
N GLU A 30 -13.45 34.87 9.11
CA GLU A 30 -13.19 33.42 9.07
C GLU A 30 -14.52 32.65 9.13
N PHE A 31 -14.65 31.64 8.26
CA PHE A 31 -15.78 30.73 8.13
C PHE A 31 -15.49 29.37 8.76
N VAL A 32 -14.22 29.00 8.93
CA VAL A 32 -13.81 27.76 9.61
C VAL A 32 -13.82 27.97 11.12
N LEU A 33 -14.53 27.12 11.85
CA LEU A 33 -14.58 27.17 13.31
C LEU A 33 -13.25 26.68 13.90
N THR A 34 -12.63 27.48 14.76
CA THR A 34 -11.41 27.05 15.48
C THR A 34 -11.81 26.37 16.78
N LEU A 35 -11.42 25.10 16.92
CA LEU A 35 -11.72 24.27 18.08
C LEU A 35 -10.48 23.99 18.92
N ASP A 36 -10.70 23.76 20.20
CA ASP A 36 -9.72 23.30 21.18
C ASP A 36 -10.38 22.40 22.23
N HIS A 37 -9.58 21.86 23.15
CA HIS A 37 -10.03 21.03 24.26
C HIS A 37 -11.16 21.63 25.12
N SER A 38 -11.35 22.95 25.14
CA SER A 38 -12.35 23.62 25.95
C SER A 38 -13.72 23.73 25.26
N ASN A 39 -13.75 23.76 23.93
CA ASN A 39 -14.98 24.02 23.16
C ASN A 39 -15.38 22.89 22.19
N PHE A 40 -14.52 21.89 22.00
CA PHE A 40 -14.71 20.85 20.98
C PHE A 40 -16.03 20.10 21.18
N THR A 41 -16.20 19.46 22.33
CA THR A 41 -17.37 18.63 22.64
C THR A 41 -18.68 19.41 22.50
N ASP A 42 -18.73 20.61 23.05
CA ASP A 42 -19.93 21.47 22.99
C ASP A 42 -20.24 21.89 21.55
N THR A 43 -19.22 22.15 20.74
CA THR A 43 -19.41 22.50 19.32
C THR A 43 -19.90 21.31 18.53
N ILE A 44 -19.27 20.13 18.69
CA ILE A 44 -19.70 18.92 17.98
C ILE A 44 -21.15 18.57 18.36
N ASN A 45 -21.55 18.71 19.62
CA ASN A 45 -22.92 18.44 20.07
C ASN A 45 -23.98 19.42 19.53
N LYS A 46 -23.60 20.64 19.14
CA LYS A 46 -24.51 21.64 18.55
C LYS A 46 -24.80 21.39 17.08
N HIS A 47 -24.00 20.56 16.41
CA HIS A 47 -24.09 20.32 14.98
C HIS A 47 -24.36 18.84 14.68
N ASP A 48 -25.50 18.54 14.06
CA ASP A 48 -25.83 17.18 13.62
C ASP A 48 -24.88 16.64 12.55
N PHE A 49 -24.24 17.54 11.80
CA PHE A 49 -23.21 17.26 10.79
C PHE A 49 -22.14 18.36 10.82
N ILE A 50 -20.88 17.98 11.03
CA ILE A 50 -19.73 18.89 11.04
C ILE A 50 -18.49 18.17 10.50
N VAL A 51 -17.66 18.89 9.74
CA VAL A 51 -16.40 18.36 9.20
C VAL A 51 -15.25 19.02 9.96
N VAL A 52 -14.30 18.22 10.45
CA VAL A 52 -13.21 18.70 11.31
C VAL A 52 -11.86 18.32 10.71
N GLU A 53 -11.02 19.32 10.43
CA GLU A 53 -9.61 19.15 10.11
C GLU A 53 -8.77 19.08 11.40
N PHE A 54 -8.04 17.97 11.57
CA PHE A 54 -6.98 17.83 12.56
C PHE A 54 -5.65 18.16 11.88
N TYR A 55 -5.02 19.25 12.30
CA TYR A 55 -3.83 19.81 11.66
C TYR A 55 -2.68 20.00 12.64
N ALA A 56 -1.52 20.38 12.09
CA ALA A 56 -0.40 20.91 12.85
C ALA A 56 0.18 22.16 12.14
N PRO A 57 0.54 23.25 12.86
CA PRO A 57 0.99 24.51 12.24
C PRO A 57 2.25 24.40 11.41
N TRP A 58 3.08 23.38 11.67
CA TRP A 58 4.32 23.12 10.95
C TRP A 58 4.15 22.20 9.74
N CYS A 59 2.99 21.58 9.55
CA CYS A 59 2.76 20.65 8.45
C CYS A 59 2.54 21.39 7.12
N GLY A 60 3.38 21.08 6.11
CA GLY A 60 3.27 21.67 4.78
C GLY A 60 1.93 21.41 4.10
N HIS A 61 1.43 20.17 4.18
CA HIS A 61 0.13 19.80 3.58
C HIS A 61 -1.05 20.52 4.23
N CYS A 62 -1.01 20.77 5.55
CA CYS A 62 -2.02 21.57 6.25
C CYS A 62 -2.01 23.03 5.77
N LYS A 63 -0.82 23.63 5.63
CA LYS A 63 -0.69 25.00 5.10
C LYS A 63 -1.25 25.13 3.68
N SER A 64 -1.07 24.11 2.84
CA SER A 64 -1.64 24.07 1.49
C SER A 64 -3.16 23.90 1.49
N LEU A 65 -3.71 23.11 2.42
CA LEU A 65 -5.14 22.86 2.54
C LEU A 65 -5.92 24.04 3.11
N ALA A 66 -5.36 24.74 4.11
CA ALA A 66 -6.02 25.83 4.84
C ALA A 66 -6.79 26.84 3.95
N PRO A 67 -6.22 27.42 2.88
CA PRO A 67 -6.95 28.35 2.02
C PRO A 67 -8.10 27.69 1.22
N GLU A 68 -7.97 26.43 0.84
CA GLU A 68 -9.03 25.68 0.15
C GLU A 68 -10.16 25.29 1.10
N TYR A 69 -9.81 24.92 2.34
CA TYR A 69 -10.75 24.59 3.40
C TYR A 69 -11.59 25.81 3.81
N GLU A 70 -10.96 26.98 3.90
CA GLU A 70 -11.62 28.26 4.18
C GLU A 70 -12.62 28.66 3.08
N LYS A 71 -12.23 28.54 1.80
CA LYS A 71 -13.13 28.77 0.66
C LYS A 71 -14.33 27.82 0.68
N ALA A 72 -14.08 26.54 0.95
CA ALA A 72 -15.15 25.54 1.05
C ALA A 72 -16.10 25.86 2.19
N ALA A 73 -15.58 26.25 3.36
CA ALA A 73 -16.39 26.66 4.52
C ALA A 73 -17.28 27.86 4.21
N ALA A 74 -16.74 28.86 3.50
CA ALA A 74 -17.51 30.02 3.08
C ALA A 74 -18.72 29.63 2.20
N GLU A 75 -18.53 28.77 1.21
CA GLU A 75 -19.62 28.30 0.34
C GLU A 75 -20.63 27.42 1.09
N LEU A 76 -20.14 26.49 1.93
CA LEU A 76 -20.95 25.54 2.69
C LEU A 76 -21.80 26.22 3.77
N SER A 77 -21.29 27.30 4.38
CA SER A 77 -22.02 28.10 5.36
C SER A 77 -23.24 28.81 4.77
N SER A 78 -23.27 29.01 3.45
CA SER A 78 -24.37 29.66 2.73
C SER A 78 -25.43 28.66 2.22
N GLN A 79 -25.27 27.36 2.51
CA GLN A 79 -26.25 26.34 2.16
C GLN A 79 -27.47 26.36 3.08
N SER A 80 -28.54 25.70 2.66
CA SER A 80 -29.75 25.49 3.47
C SER A 80 -30.03 23.98 3.59
N PRO A 81 -29.75 23.36 4.76
CA PRO A 81 -29.18 23.95 5.97
C PRO A 81 -27.68 24.29 5.83
N PRO A 82 -27.15 25.23 6.65
CA PRO A 82 -25.72 25.54 6.67
C PRO A 82 -24.88 24.33 7.10
N ILE A 83 -23.75 24.13 6.43
CA ILE A 83 -22.78 23.09 6.79
C ILE A 83 -21.52 23.76 7.33
N PHE A 84 -21.08 23.34 8.51
CA PHE A 84 -19.93 23.93 9.20
C PHE A 84 -18.67 23.07 9.04
N LEU A 85 -17.56 23.75 8.78
CA LEU A 85 -16.21 23.20 8.77
C LEU A 85 -15.47 23.75 9.99
N ALA A 86 -14.61 22.93 10.58
CA ALA A 86 -13.86 23.24 11.77
C ALA A 86 -12.42 22.76 11.68
N LYS A 87 -11.52 23.35 12.47
CA LYS A 87 -10.12 22.95 12.57
C LYS A 87 -9.69 22.86 14.02
N ILE A 88 -8.80 21.93 14.33
CA ILE A 88 -8.16 21.78 15.64
C ILE A 88 -6.67 21.49 15.47
N ASP A 89 -5.83 22.21 16.21
CA ASP A 89 -4.40 21.90 16.28
C ASP A 89 -4.20 20.66 17.16
N ALA A 90 -4.08 19.52 16.51
CA ALA A 90 -3.90 18.23 17.17
C ALA A 90 -2.45 17.98 17.60
N SER A 91 -1.53 18.91 17.31
CA SER A 91 -0.15 18.86 17.82
C SER A 91 0.03 19.52 19.18
N GLU A 92 -0.94 20.33 19.62
CA GLU A 92 -0.94 20.93 20.96
C GLU A 92 -1.15 19.89 22.08
N GLU A 93 -0.40 20.04 23.17
CA GLU A 93 -0.47 19.14 24.33
C GLU A 93 -1.88 19.03 24.91
N SER A 94 -2.58 20.16 25.01
CA SER A 94 -3.95 20.26 25.52
C SER A 94 -4.96 19.48 24.69
N ASN A 95 -4.72 19.31 23.39
CA ASN A 95 -5.62 18.64 22.45
C ASN A 95 -5.29 17.16 22.24
N LYS A 96 -4.22 16.63 22.86
CA LYS A 96 -3.80 15.22 22.69
C LYS A 96 -4.88 14.20 23.04
N GLY A 97 -5.70 14.49 24.06
CA GLY A 97 -6.82 13.62 24.43
C GLY A 97 -7.80 13.41 23.28
N ILE A 98 -8.17 14.51 22.61
CA ILE A 98 -9.04 14.50 21.43
C ILE A 98 -8.33 13.81 20.25
N ALA A 99 -7.05 14.14 19.99
CA ALA A 99 -6.30 13.50 18.91
C ALA A 99 -6.24 11.97 19.06
N ASN A 100 -6.07 11.46 20.30
CA ASN A 100 -6.08 10.04 20.60
C ASN A 100 -7.48 9.42 20.44
N GLU A 101 -8.52 10.08 20.94
CA GLU A 101 -9.92 9.63 20.82
C GLU A 101 -10.31 9.44 19.35
N TYR A 102 -9.94 10.38 18.48
CA TYR A 102 -10.22 10.35 17.05
C TYR A 102 -9.14 9.61 16.23
N LYS A 103 -8.18 8.96 16.90
CA LYS A 103 -7.11 8.12 16.30
C LYS A 103 -6.32 8.85 15.21
N ILE A 104 -5.89 10.08 15.49
CA ILE A 104 -5.13 10.89 14.55
C ILE A 104 -3.68 10.41 14.51
N GLN A 105 -3.26 9.88 13.36
CA GLN A 105 -1.91 9.30 13.15
C GLN A 105 -1.01 10.17 12.26
N GLY A 106 -1.57 11.21 11.64
CA GLY A 106 -0.85 12.10 10.73
C GLY A 106 -1.67 13.33 10.36
N PHE A 107 -1.04 14.29 9.69
CA PHE A 107 -1.66 15.57 9.36
C PHE A 107 -1.55 15.91 7.86
N PRO A 108 -2.58 16.52 7.26
CA PRO A 108 -3.92 16.70 7.82
C PRO A 108 -4.70 15.38 7.84
N THR A 109 -5.49 15.19 8.89
CA THR A 109 -6.54 14.17 8.92
C THR A 109 -7.88 14.90 9.03
N ILE A 110 -8.84 14.60 8.15
CA ILE A 110 -10.15 15.25 8.15
C ILE A 110 -11.20 14.19 8.53
N LYS A 111 -12.05 14.48 9.50
CA LYS A 111 -13.14 13.62 9.95
C LYS A 111 -14.49 14.28 9.68
N ILE A 112 -15.48 13.48 9.28
CA ILE A 112 -16.89 13.88 9.23
C ILE A 112 -17.56 13.31 10.47
N LEU A 113 -18.14 14.20 11.28
CA LEU A 113 -18.81 13.87 12.53
C LEU A 113 -20.31 14.07 12.38
N ARG A 114 -21.08 13.08 12.81
CA ARG A 114 -22.55 13.13 12.79
C ARG A 114 -23.14 12.83 14.15
N LYS A 115 -24.34 13.36 14.41
CA LYS A 115 -25.14 13.10 15.62
C LYS A 115 -24.35 13.37 16.91
N GLY A 116 -23.66 14.51 16.98
CA GLY A 116 -22.83 14.87 18.14
C GLY A 116 -21.60 13.97 18.31
N GLY A 117 -20.94 13.58 17.21
CA GLY A 117 -19.71 12.79 17.24
C GLY A 117 -19.91 11.28 17.47
N LYS A 118 -21.16 10.81 17.58
CA LYS A 118 -21.48 9.37 17.74
C LYS A 118 -21.18 8.54 16.49
N SER A 119 -21.15 9.19 15.33
CA SER A 119 -20.76 8.57 14.06
C SER A 119 -19.60 9.35 13.48
N ILE A 120 -18.48 8.65 13.28
CA ILE A 120 -17.21 9.21 12.84
C ILE A 120 -16.86 8.54 11.52
N GLN A 121 -16.54 9.33 10.51
CA GLN A 121 -16.14 8.86 9.19
C GLN A 121 -14.88 9.61 8.74
N ASP A 122 -13.97 8.91 8.08
CA ASP A 122 -12.84 9.54 7.40
C ASP A 122 -13.29 10.29 6.14
N TYR A 123 -12.72 11.47 5.92
CA TYR A 123 -12.89 12.20 4.68
C TYR A 123 -11.90 11.66 3.64
N ASN A 124 -12.44 11.04 2.60
CA ASN A 124 -11.68 10.47 1.48
C ASN A 124 -11.86 11.28 0.18
N GLY A 125 -12.34 12.52 0.28
CA GLY A 125 -12.58 13.38 -0.87
C GLY A 125 -11.34 14.18 -1.33
N PRO A 126 -11.47 14.96 -2.42
CA PRO A 126 -10.40 15.83 -2.92
C PRO A 126 -10.03 16.95 -1.94
N ARG A 127 -8.87 17.59 -2.07
CA ARG A 127 -8.42 18.64 -1.12
C ARG A 127 -8.59 20.07 -1.65
N GLU A 128 -9.11 20.20 -2.86
CA GLU A 128 -9.48 21.46 -3.50
C GLU A 128 -10.87 21.90 -3.05
N ALA A 129 -11.11 23.21 -2.93
CA ALA A 129 -12.35 23.75 -2.36
C ALA A 129 -13.61 23.20 -3.03
N ALA A 130 -13.66 23.20 -4.37
CA ALA A 130 -14.81 22.68 -5.13
C ALA A 130 -15.06 21.18 -4.89
N GLY A 131 -13.98 20.40 -4.74
CA GLY A 131 -14.06 18.98 -4.42
C GLY A 131 -14.57 18.74 -2.99
N ILE A 132 -14.08 19.50 -2.02
CA ILE A 132 -14.56 19.49 -0.63
C ILE A 132 -16.05 19.81 -0.59
N VAL A 133 -16.48 20.91 -1.22
CA VAL A 133 -17.88 21.31 -1.26
C VAL A 133 -18.75 20.20 -1.84
N THR A 134 -18.37 19.63 -2.98
CA THR A 134 -19.13 18.58 -3.66
C THR A 134 -19.25 17.33 -2.79
N TYR A 135 -18.12 16.88 -2.22
CA TYR A 135 -18.08 15.70 -1.35
C TYR A 135 -18.91 15.91 -0.08
N VAL A 136 -18.73 17.05 0.59
CA VAL A 136 -19.42 17.37 1.84
C VAL A 136 -20.92 17.52 1.63
N LYS A 137 -21.37 18.17 0.55
CA LYS A 137 -22.80 18.24 0.18
C LYS A 137 -23.39 16.83 0.03
N LYS A 138 -22.72 15.95 -0.74
CA LYS A 138 -23.13 14.55 -0.91
C LYS A 138 -23.20 13.81 0.45
N GLN A 139 -22.21 14.01 1.31
CA GLN A 139 -22.13 13.36 2.63
C GLN A 139 -23.10 13.93 3.67
N SER A 140 -23.61 15.15 3.48
CA SER A 140 -24.61 15.78 4.35
C SER A 140 -26.05 15.35 4.06
N GLY A 141 -26.30 14.86 2.84
CA GLY A 141 -27.61 14.34 2.43
C GLY A 141 -27.99 13.02 3.13
N PRO A 142 -29.16 12.45 2.82
CA PRO A 142 -29.52 11.13 3.33
C PRO A 142 -28.53 10.08 2.82
N ALA A 143 -28.25 9.04 3.63
CA ALA A 143 -27.38 7.94 3.20
C ALA A 143 -27.91 7.19 1.98
N SER A 144 -29.23 7.24 1.76
CA SER A 144 -29.89 6.70 0.57
C SER A 144 -30.93 7.71 0.07
N ALA A 145 -30.83 8.10 -1.20
CA ALA A 145 -31.78 9.05 -1.80
C ALA A 145 -33.07 8.35 -2.26
N GLU A 146 -34.23 8.96 -2.00
CA GLU A 146 -35.52 8.43 -2.45
C GLU A 146 -35.78 8.76 -3.93
N ILE A 147 -35.93 7.73 -4.76
CA ILE A 147 -36.27 7.83 -6.18
C ILE A 147 -37.80 7.85 -6.32
N LYS A 148 -38.33 8.98 -6.80
CA LYS A 148 -39.77 9.24 -6.98
C LYS A 148 -40.22 9.31 -8.44
N SER A 149 -39.28 9.36 -9.39
CA SER A 149 -39.56 9.45 -10.82
C SER A 149 -38.49 8.69 -11.62
N ALA A 150 -38.81 8.37 -12.88
CA ALA A 150 -37.86 7.75 -13.81
C ALA A 150 -36.67 8.66 -14.10
N ASP A 151 -36.91 9.98 -14.22
CA ASP A 151 -35.85 10.97 -14.41
C ASP A 151 -34.89 10.99 -13.21
N GLY A 152 -35.44 10.97 -11.98
CA GLY A 152 -34.63 10.88 -10.77
C GLY A 152 -33.85 9.58 -10.68
N ALA A 153 -34.40 8.46 -11.18
CA ALA A 153 -33.68 7.21 -11.27
C ALA A 153 -32.49 7.30 -12.25
N ALA A 154 -32.67 7.96 -13.39
CA ALA A 154 -31.62 8.14 -14.40
C ALA A 154 -30.48 9.05 -13.90
N GLU A 155 -30.79 10.08 -13.11
CA GLU A 155 -29.79 10.94 -12.46
C GLU A 155 -28.97 10.18 -11.43
N VAL A 156 -29.61 9.31 -10.65
CA VAL A 156 -28.97 8.55 -9.58
C VAL A 156 -28.17 7.35 -10.10
N ILE A 157 -28.73 6.59 -11.05
CA ILE A 157 -28.20 5.30 -11.53
C ILE A 157 -27.41 5.50 -12.84
N GLY A 158 -26.77 6.66 -13.03
CA GLY A 158 -26.11 7.04 -14.28
C GLY A 158 -25.26 5.95 -14.93
N GLU A 159 -25.06 6.00 -16.24
CA GLU A 159 -24.57 4.86 -17.06
C GLU A 159 -23.27 4.20 -16.59
N LYS A 160 -22.39 4.95 -15.91
CA LYS A 160 -21.09 4.48 -15.41
C LYS A 160 -21.04 4.26 -13.89
N SER A 161 -22.17 4.38 -13.21
CA SER A 161 -22.24 4.35 -11.75
C SER A 161 -22.42 2.93 -11.20
N VAL A 162 -21.90 2.72 -9.99
CA VAL A 162 -22.22 1.54 -9.18
C VAL A 162 -23.09 2.00 -8.03
N VAL A 163 -24.37 1.60 -8.04
CA VAL A 163 -25.38 2.09 -7.08
C VAL A 163 -26.23 0.95 -6.57
N ALA A 164 -26.37 0.84 -5.25
CA ALA A 164 -27.28 -0.10 -4.61
C ALA A 164 -28.65 0.55 -4.39
N VAL A 165 -29.68 0.00 -5.05
CA VAL A 165 -31.04 0.53 -5.00
C VAL A 165 -31.96 -0.44 -4.27
N GLY A 166 -32.49 -0.03 -3.12
CA GLY A 166 -33.49 -0.80 -2.38
C GLY A 166 -34.89 -0.55 -2.93
N VAL A 167 -35.61 -1.60 -3.31
CA VAL A 167 -37.02 -1.54 -3.71
C VAL A 167 -37.86 -2.09 -2.57
N PHE A 168 -38.72 -1.27 -1.98
CA PHE A 168 -39.49 -1.63 -0.79
C PHE A 168 -40.98 -1.42 -0.99
N PRO A 169 -41.85 -2.26 -0.39
CA PRO A 169 -43.29 -2.01 -0.40
C PRO A 169 -43.69 -0.80 0.47
N LYS A 170 -42.86 -0.43 1.45
CA LYS A 170 -43.04 0.71 2.35
C LYS A 170 -41.66 1.16 2.88
N LEU A 171 -41.51 2.45 3.21
CA LEU A 171 -40.27 3.02 3.77
C LEU A 171 -40.21 2.84 5.31
N SER A 172 -40.42 1.61 5.78
CA SER A 172 -40.35 1.23 7.20
C SER A 172 -40.30 -0.28 7.36
N GLY A 173 -39.79 -0.76 8.49
CA GLY A 173 -39.70 -2.18 8.81
C GLY A 173 -38.27 -2.70 8.74
N GLU A 174 -38.07 -3.93 9.20
CA GLU A 174 -36.74 -4.51 9.45
C GLU A 174 -35.84 -4.49 8.21
N GLU A 175 -36.37 -4.81 7.02
CA GLU A 175 -35.61 -4.83 5.78
C GLU A 175 -35.16 -3.42 5.34
N PHE A 176 -36.06 -2.44 5.47
CA PHE A 176 -35.75 -1.04 5.16
C PHE A 176 -34.73 -0.47 6.15
N ASP A 177 -34.94 -0.71 7.45
CA ASP A 177 -34.07 -0.22 8.51
C ASP A 177 -32.66 -0.82 8.39
N SER A 178 -32.57 -2.12 8.06
CA SER A 178 -31.30 -2.80 7.79
C SER A 178 -30.59 -2.21 6.57
N PHE A 179 -31.30 -2.00 5.46
CA PHE A 179 -30.74 -1.36 4.27
C PHE A 179 -30.23 0.05 4.55
N MET A 180 -31.00 0.87 5.30
CA MET A 180 -30.58 2.21 5.68
C MET A 180 -29.36 2.21 6.60
N ALA A 181 -29.24 1.24 7.51
CA ALA A 181 -28.08 1.08 8.36
C ALA A 181 -26.82 0.73 7.54
N VAL A 182 -26.94 -0.19 6.57
CA VAL A 182 -25.84 -0.52 5.64
C VAL A 182 -25.48 0.68 4.76
N ALA A 183 -26.48 1.39 4.24
CA ALA A 183 -26.25 2.62 3.46
C ALA A 183 -25.48 3.66 4.28
N GLU A 184 -25.85 3.90 5.54
CA GLU A 184 -25.14 4.85 6.41
C GLU A 184 -23.71 4.41 6.69
N LYS A 185 -23.48 3.10 6.88
CA LYS A 185 -22.14 2.54 7.10
C LYS A 185 -21.25 2.66 5.86
N LEU A 186 -21.80 2.49 4.67
CA LEU A 186 -21.05 2.36 3.41
C LEU A 186 -21.07 3.60 2.51
N ARG A 187 -21.82 4.66 2.86
CA ARG A 187 -21.97 5.91 2.09
C ARG A 187 -20.68 6.65 1.72
N ALA A 188 -19.56 6.31 2.34
CA ALA A 188 -18.25 6.85 2.02
C ALA A 188 -17.75 6.36 0.66
N ASP A 189 -18.02 5.09 0.37
CA ASP A 189 -17.38 4.31 -0.71
C ASP A 189 -18.38 3.79 -1.74
N TYR A 190 -19.68 3.87 -1.42
CA TYR A 190 -20.79 3.32 -2.18
C TYR A 190 -21.98 4.25 -2.20
N ASP A 191 -22.66 4.28 -3.35
CA ASP A 191 -23.87 5.06 -3.55
C ASP A 191 -25.11 4.21 -3.32
N PHE A 192 -26.07 4.77 -2.57
CA PHE A 192 -27.33 4.12 -2.25
C PHE A 192 -28.52 4.98 -2.63
N ALA A 193 -29.57 4.31 -3.06
CA ALA A 193 -30.88 4.92 -3.29
C ALA A 193 -31.98 3.93 -2.94
N HIS A 194 -33.21 4.41 -2.84
CA HIS A 194 -34.36 3.54 -2.59
C HIS A 194 -35.60 4.05 -3.30
N THR A 195 -36.56 3.14 -3.54
CA THR A 195 -37.84 3.50 -4.13
C THR A 195 -38.96 2.59 -3.63
N LEU A 196 -40.19 3.09 -3.76
CA LEU A 196 -41.41 2.32 -3.57
C LEU A 196 -41.87 1.60 -4.84
N ASP A 197 -41.33 1.95 -6.01
CA ASP A 197 -41.78 1.44 -7.30
C ASP A 197 -40.62 1.04 -8.21
N ALA A 198 -40.45 -0.27 -8.41
CA ALA A 198 -39.44 -0.84 -9.30
C ALA A 198 -39.55 -0.34 -10.75
N LYS A 199 -40.74 0.12 -11.18
CA LYS A 199 -40.97 0.61 -12.55
C LYS A 199 -40.23 1.92 -12.85
N LEU A 200 -39.80 2.64 -11.83
CA LEU A 200 -39.00 3.85 -11.98
C LEU A 200 -37.56 3.54 -12.37
N LEU A 201 -37.08 2.32 -12.10
CA LEU A 201 -35.68 1.96 -12.29
C LEU A 201 -35.37 1.58 -13.73
N PRO A 202 -34.16 1.91 -14.24
CA PRO A 202 -33.70 1.38 -15.52
C PRO A 202 -33.66 -0.15 -15.44
N ARG A 203 -34.11 -0.84 -16.49
CA ARG A 203 -34.20 -2.31 -16.51
C ARG A 203 -35.06 -2.87 -15.36
N GLY A 204 -35.97 -2.06 -14.82
CA GLY A 204 -36.97 -2.47 -13.85
C GLY A 204 -37.98 -3.40 -14.50
N ASP A 205 -37.95 -4.68 -14.14
CA ASP A 205 -39.00 -5.59 -14.54
C ASP A 205 -40.22 -5.34 -13.65
N SER A 206 -41.39 -5.14 -14.26
CA SER A 206 -42.66 -4.91 -13.58
C SER A 206 -43.08 -6.06 -12.64
N SER A 207 -42.36 -7.18 -12.67
CA SER A 207 -42.52 -8.38 -11.85
C SER A 207 -41.78 -8.36 -10.51
N VAL A 208 -40.86 -7.41 -10.29
CA VAL A 208 -40.07 -7.34 -9.05
C VAL A 208 -40.91 -6.77 -7.90
N ALA A 209 -41.64 -7.65 -7.22
CA ALA A 209 -42.23 -7.34 -5.93
C ALA A 209 -41.12 -7.33 -4.86
N GLY A 210 -40.80 -6.16 -4.32
CA GLY A 210 -39.88 -6.02 -3.20
C GLY A 210 -40.36 -6.76 -1.93
N PRO A 211 -39.55 -6.83 -0.86
CA PRO A 211 -38.28 -6.13 -0.70
C PRO A 211 -37.14 -6.81 -1.46
N VAL A 212 -36.33 -6.01 -2.17
CA VAL A 212 -35.11 -6.46 -2.86
C VAL A 212 -34.10 -5.32 -2.92
N VAL A 213 -32.81 -5.64 -2.86
CA VAL A 213 -31.73 -4.70 -3.17
C VAL A 213 -31.14 -5.04 -4.52
N ARG A 214 -31.21 -4.10 -5.47
CA ARG A 214 -30.63 -4.22 -6.80
C ARG A 214 -29.38 -3.36 -6.90
N LEU A 215 -28.22 -3.98 -7.11
CA LEU A 215 -26.98 -3.25 -7.38
C LEU A 215 -26.82 -3.08 -8.89
N PHE A 216 -26.83 -1.84 -9.36
CA PHE A 216 -26.52 -1.46 -10.73
C PHE A 216 -25.02 -1.26 -10.90
N LYS A 217 -24.51 -1.63 -12.08
CA LYS A 217 -23.09 -1.56 -12.42
C LYS A 217 -22.87 -1.43 -13.94
N PRO A 218 -21.77 -0.81 -14.40
CA PRO A 218 -21.50 -0.63 -15.82
C PRO A 218 -20.79 -1.82 -16.49
N PHE A 219 -20.66 -2.94 -15.79
CA PHE A 219 -19.91 -4.12 -16.24
C PHE A 219 -20.66 -5.43 -15.96
N ASP A 220 -20.20 -6.52 -16.57
CA ASP A 220 -20.77 -7.87 -16.43
C ASP A 220 -22.29 -7.91 -16.71
N GLU A 221 -23.10 -8.50 -15.82
CA GLU A 221 -24.58 -8.59 -15.93
C GLU A 221 -25.33 -7.25 -15.76
N LEU A 222 -24.62 -6.14 -15.57
CA LEU A 222 -25.10 -4.76 -15.41
C LEU A 222 -26.03 -4.48 -14.21
N PHE A 223 -26.64 -5.51 -13.63
CA PHE A 223 -27.27 -5.46 -12.33
C PHE A 223 -27.27 -6.83 -11.67
N VAL A 224 -27.33 -6.86 -10.33
CA VAL A 224 -27.52 -8.08 -9.54
C VAL A 224 -28.47 -7.80 -8.38
N ASP A 225 -29.32 -8.76 -8.06
CA ASP A 225 -30.32 -8.65 -6.99
C ASP A 225 -29.90 -9.47 -5.76
N SER A 226 -30.19 -8.92 -4.57
CA SER A 226 -30.15 -9.64 -3.30
C SER A 226 -31.48 -9.47 -2.56
N LYS A 227 -31.96 -10.55 -1.97
CA LYS A 227 -33.11 -10.57 -1.05
C LYS A 227 -32.69 -10.83 0.40
N ASP A 228 -31.39 -10.85 0.67
CA ASP A 228 -30.86 -11.00 2.02
C ASP A 228 -30.67 -9.62 2.65
N PHE A 229 -31.47 -9.35 3.68
CA PHE A 229 -31.45 -8.11 4.45
C PHE A 229 -30.72 -8.26 5.79
N ASN A 230 -30.01 -9.36 6.03
CA ASN A 230 -29.04 -9.40 7.11
C ASN A 230 -27.95 -8.36 6.86
N GLY A 231 -27.64 -7.50 7.83
CA GLY A 231 -26.73 -6.37 7.63
C GLY A 231 -25.33 -6.77 7.16
N GLU A 232 -24.76 -7.86 7.67
CA GLU A 232 -23.44 -8.35 7.25
C GLU A 232 -23.49 -8.96 5.85
N ALA A 233 -24.53 -9.75 5.55
CA ALA A 233 -24.72 -10.34 4.23
C ALA A 233 -24.95 -9.27 3.16
N LEU A 234 -25.73 -8.23 3.49
CA LEU A 234 -26.01 -7.11 2.60
C LEU A 234 -24.77 -6.23 2.37
N GLU A 235 -23.98 -5.97 3.42
CA GLU A 235 -22.68 -5.31 3.29
C GLU A 235 -21.74 -6.09 2.37
N LYS A 236 -21.63 -7.40 2.59
CA LYS A 236 -20.83 -8.30 1.76
C LYS A 236 -21.30 -8.27 0.30
N PHE A 237 -22.62 -8.36 0.08
CA PHE A 237 -23.22 -8.29 -1.24
C PHE A 237 -22.86 -7.00 -1.98
N VAL A 238 -22.98 -5.83 -1.32
CA VAL A 238 -22.63 -4.53 -1.93
C VAL A 238 -21.14 -4.49 -2.26
N LYS A 239 -20.27 -4.88 -1.32
CA LYS A 239 -18.82 -4.85 -1.52
C LYS A 239 -18.37 -5.75 -2.67
N GLU A 240 -18.80 -7.01 -2.68
CA GLU A 240 -18.38 -7.99 -3.69
C GLU A 240 -18.98 -7.70 -5.07
N SER A 241 -20.26 -7.34 -5.12
CA SER A 241 -20.96 -7.11 -6.40
C SER A 241 -20.57 -5.80 -7.09
N SER A 242 -19.93 -4.89 -6.35
CA SER A 242 -19.43 -3.60 -6.85
C SER A 242 -18.09 -3.68 -7.60
N ILE A 243 -17.48 -4.86 -7.64
CA ILE A 243 -16.20 -5.11 -8.29
C ILE A 243 -16.46 -5.95 -9.55
N PRO A 244 -15.82 -5.63 -10.70
CA PRO A 244 -15.92 -6.47 -11.89
C PRO A 244 -15.43 -7.88 -11.63
N LEU A 245 -15.99 -8.86 -12.35
CA LEU A 245 -15.51 -10.24 -12.31
C LEU A 245 -14.01 -10.35 -12.61
N VAL A 246 -13.52 -9.52 -13.54
CA VAL A 246 -12.11 -9.31 -13.81
C VAL A 246 -11.88 -7.81 -13.84
N THR A 247 -11.19 -7.29 -12.82
CA THR A 247 -10.80 -5.88 -12.75
C THR A 247 -9.79 -5.56 -13.84
N VAL A 248 -9.95 -4.45 -14.54
CA VAL A 248 -8.98 -3.99 -15.55
C VAL A 248 -8.05 -2.98 -14.90
N PHE A 249 -6.74 -3.11 -15.14
CA PHE A 249 -5.74 -2.12 -14.74
C PHE A 249 -5.02 -1.58 -15.96
N ASP A 250 -5.33 -0.34 -16.32
CA ASP A 250 -4.79 0.36 -17.49
C ASP A 250 -4.72 1.88 -17.24
N LYS A 251 -4.48 2.66 -18.30
CA LYS A 251 -4.42 4.12 -18.25
C LYS A 251 -5.80 4.78 -18.11
N ASP A 252 -6.91 4.06 -18.22
CA ASP A 252 -8.25 4.65 -18.09
C ASP A 252 -8.56 4.90 -16.61
N PRO A 253 -8.68 6.18 -16.18
CA PRO A 253 -8.95 6.51 -14.78
C PRO A 253 -10.30 5.98 -14.28
N SER A 254 -11.24 5.62 -15.17
CA SER A 254 -12.50 5.01 -14.76
C SER A 254 -12.35 3.59 -14.20
N ASN A 255 -11.22 2.94 -14.46
CA ASN A 255 -10.90 1.62 -13.92
C ASN A 255 -10.23 1.67 -12.53
N HIS A 256 -9.56 2.77 -12.19
CA HIS A 256 -8.75 2.91 -10.96
C HIS A 256 -9.52 2.68 -9.65
N PRO A 257 -10.79 3.09 -9.51
CA PRO A 257 -11.58 2.77 -8.32
C PRO A 257 -11.72 1.26 -8.07
N TYR A 258 -11.86 0.46 -9.13
CA TYR A 258 -12.00 -0.99 -9.03
C TYR A 258 -10.66 -1.67 -8.72
N VAL A 259 -9.55 -1.11 -9.21
CA VAL A 259 -8.20 -1.57 -8.87
C VAL A 259 -7.93 -1.40 -7.37
N SER A 260 -8.30 -0.24 -6.81
CA SER A 260 -8.16 0.00 -5.36
C SER A 260 -8.98 -1.02 -4.56
N LYS A 261 -10.27 -1.17 -4.90
CA LYS A 261 -11.17 -2.17 -4.26
C LYS A 261 -10.66 -3.61 -4.41
N PHE A 262 -10.04 -3.95 -5.53
CA PHE A 262 -9.42 -5.26 -5.74
C PHE A 262 -8.27 -5.53 -4.76
N PHE A 263 -7.40 -4.55 -4.51
CA PHE A 263 -6.28 -4.70 -3.58
C PHE A 263 -6.71 -4.63 -2.11
N ASP A 264 -7.76 -3.86 -1.79
CA ASP A 264 -8.34 -3.79 -0.45
C ASP A 264 -9.10 -5.07 -0.05
N SER A 265 -9.54 -5.86 -1.04
CA SER A 265 -10.21 -7.14 -0.80
C SER A 265 -9.28 -8.13 -0.08
N PRO A 266 -9.77 -8.94 0.87
CA PRO A 266 -8.96 -9.96 1.53
C PRO A 266 -8.71 -11.21 0.67
N ALA A 267 -9.44 -11.41 -0.43
CA ALA A 267 -9.40 -12.62 -1.26
C ALA A 267 -8.01 -12.92 -1.82
N THR A 268 -7.73 -14.13 -2.32
CA THR A 268 -6.45 -14.37 -3.03
C THR A 268 -6.45 -13.65 -4.39
N LYS A 269 -5.37 -12.95 -4.71
CA LYS A 269 -5.27 -12.06 -5.89
C LYS A 269 -4.69 -12.85 -7.04
N VAL A 270 -5.43 -12.96 -8.14
CA VAL A 270 -5.00 -13.60 -9.38
C VAL A 270 -4.88 -12.49 -10.43
N MET A 271 -3.65 -12.15 -10.81
CA MET A 271 -3.34 -11.01 -11.68
C MET A 271 -2.68 -11.49 -12.95
N MET A 272 -3.27 -11.20 -14.11
CA MET A 272 -2.64 -11.45 -15.42
C MET A 272 -2.13 -10.14 -15.99
N PHE A 273 -0.86 -10.08 -16.38
CA PHE A 273 -0.29 -8.94 -17.10
C PHE A 273 -0.06 -9.33 -18.56
N VAL A 274 -0.57 -8.52 -19.48
CA VAL A 274 -0.48 -8.74 -20.92
C VAL A 274 -0.38 -7.39 -21.63
N ASN A 275 0.31 -7.31 -22.76
CA ASN A 275 0.26 -6.11 -23.60
C ASN A 275 -1.09 -6.05 -24.29
N PHE A 276 -1.93 -5.06 -23.97
CA PHE A 276 -3.31 -4.99 -24.47
C PHE A 276 -3.40 -4.80 -25.98
N THR A 277 -2.33 -4.32 -26.62
CA THR A 277 -2.24 -4.13 -28.08
C THR A 277 -1.69 -5.37 -28.82
N GLY A 278 -1.28 -6.41 -28.09
CA GLY A 278 -0.72 -7.63 -28.66
C GLY A 278 -1.76 -8.53 -29.34
N GLU A 279 -1.33 -9.28 -30.36
CA GLU A 279 -2.21 -10.15 -31.17
C GLU A 279 -2.94 -11.23 -30.34
N THR A 280 -2.32 -11.73 -29.28
CA THR A 280 -2.89 -12.77 -28.39
C THR A 280 -3.64 -12.20 -27.19
N ALA A 281 -3.71 -10.87 -27.04
CA ALA A 281 -4.27 -10.23 -25.85
C ALA A 281 -5.75 -10.59 -25.63
N GLU A 282 -6.57 -10.55 -26.68
CA GLU A 282 -8.00 -10.86 -26.57
C GLU A 282 -8.27 -12.32 -26.23
N SER A 283 -7.51 -13.27 -26.80
CA SER A 283 -7.68 -14.69 -26.49
C SER A 283 -7.24 -15.02 -25.06
N LEU A 284 -6.14 -14.43 -24.60
CA LEU A 284 -5.67 -14.54 -23.21
C LEU A 284 -6.70 -13.95 -22.23
N LYS A 285 -7.18 -12.71 -22.49
CA LYS A 285 -8.22 -12.04 -21.67
C LYS A 285 -9.51 -12.85 -21.61
N SER A 286 -9.96 -13.36 -22.75
CA SER A 286 -11.17 -14.19 -22.85
C SER A 286 -11.04 -15.48 -22.01
N LYS A 287 -9.93 -16.22 -22.18
CA LYS A 287 -9.70 -17.45 -21.41
C LYS A 287 -9.53 -17.19 -19.92
N PHE A 288 -8.85 -16.11 -19.55
CA PHE A 288 -8.70 -15.70 -18.16
C PHE A 288 -10.05 -15.36 -17.52
N ARG A 289 -10.94 -14.68 -18.24
CA ARG A 289 -12.32 -14.40 -17.80
C ARG A 289 -13.18 -15.65 -17.69
N GLU A 290 -13.00 -16.65 -18.56
CA GLU A 290 -13.64 -17.97 -18.42
C GLU A 290 -13.23 -18.64 -17.10
N VAL A 291 -11.94 -18.63 -16.78
CA VAL A 291 -11.41 -19.18 -15.52
C VAL A 291 -11.91 -18.40 -14.29
N ALA A 292 -12.02 -17.07 -14.38
CA ALA A 292 -12.63 -16.26 -13.34
C ALA A 292 -14.10 -16.63 -13.13
N THR A 293 -14.84 -16.85 -14.22
CA THR A 293 -16.26 -17.26 -14.19
C THR A 293 -16.45 -18.61 -13.51
N SER A 294 -15.62 -19.61 -13.85
CA SER A 294 -15.67 -20.94 -13.23
C SER A 294 -15.19 -20.95 -11.77
N SER A 295 -14.53 -19.88 -11.34
CA SER A 295 -14.04 -19.70 -9.96
C SER A 295 -14.96 -18.84 -9.09
N LYS A 296 -16.15 -18.43 -9.57
CA LYS A 296 -17.12 -17.66 -8.77
C LYS A 296 -17.47 -18.39 -7.47
N GLY A 297 -17.53 -17.65 -6.38
CA GLY A 297 -17.81 -18.18 -5.02
C GLY A 297 -16.60 -18.77 -4.31
N GLN A 298 -15.44 -18.84 -4.97
CA GLN A 298 -14.16 -19.13 -4.31
C GLN A 298 -13.53 -17.83 -3.80
N ASP A 299 -12.61 -17.93 -2.85
CA ASP A 299 -11.88 -16.78 -2.28
C ASP A 299 -10.78 -16.28 -3.23
N LEU A 300 -11.16 -15.95 -4.47
CA LEU A 300 -10.27 -15.51 -5.55
C LEU A 300 -10.81 -14.21 -6.18
N ALA A 301 -9.96 -13.20 -6.27
CA ALA A 301 -10.22 -11.97 -7.02
C ALA A 301 -9.34 -11.97 -8.28
N PHE A 302 -9.88 -11.54 -9.42
CA PHE A 302 -9.17 -11.53 -10.71
C PHE A 302 -8.92 -10.10 -11.21
N LEU A 303 -7.71 -9.86 -11.69
CA LEU A 303 -7.31 -8.61 -12.33
C LEU A 303 -6.54 -8.90 -13.62
N VAL A 304 -6.80 -8.12 -14.66
CA VAL A 304 -5.98 -8.09 -15.87
C VAL A 304 -5.37 -6.70 -16.04
N GLY A 305 -4.05 -6.64 -16.07
CA GLY A 305 -3.28 -5.42 -16.19
C GLY A 305 -2.63 -5.30 -17.57
N ASP A 306 -2.70 -4.09 -18.13
CA ASP A 306 -1.89 -3.75 -19.29
C ASP A 306 -0.43 -3.60 -18.87
N ALA A 307 0.47 -4.31 -19.55
CA ALA A 307 1.89 -4.35 -19.19
C ALA A 307 2.54 -2.95 -19.23
N GLU A 308 2.18 -2.13 -20.22
CA GLU A 308 2.71 -0.76 -20.33
C GLU A 308 2.28 0.11 -19.13
N SER A 309 1.06 -0.09 -18.65
CA SER A 309 0.48 0.63 -17.51
C SER A 309 0.93 0.08 -16.14
N SER A 310 1.56 -1.10 -16.12
CA SER A 310 1.81 -1.89 -14.91
C SER A 310 3.29 -2.00 -14.51
N GLN A 311 4.16 -1.13 -15.03
CA GLN A 311 5.61 -1.18 -14.77
C GLN A 311 5.97 -1.19 -13.28
N GLY A 312 5.27 -0.37 -12.47
CA GLY A 312 5.48 -0.36 -11.01
C GLY A 312 5.13 -1.69 -10.35
N ALA A 313 4.10 -2.39 -10.85
CA ALA A 313 3.75 -3.72 -10.37
C ALA A 313 4.80 -4.75 -10.79
N LEU A 314 5.23 -4.75 -12.06
CA LEU A 314 6.29 -5.64 -12.55
C LEU A 314 7.57 -5.46 -11.73
N GLN A 315 7.99 -4.22 -11.48
CA GLN A 315 9.15 -3.90 -10.65
C GLN A 315 8.99 -4.39 -9.21
N TYR A 316 7.81 -4.20 -8.60
CA TYR A 316 7.51 -4.69 -7.25
C TYR A 316 7.67 -6.22 -7.16
N PHE A 317 7.27 -6.94 -8.21
CA PHE A 317 7.43 -8.39 -8.31
C PHE A 317 8.79 -8.84 -8.84
N GLY A 318 9.69 -7.92 -9.22
CA GLY A 318 11.00 -8.26 -9.79
C GLY A 318 10.92 -8.89 -11.18
N LEU A 319 9.91 -8.51 -11.97
CA LEU A 319 9.62 -9.09 -13.28
C LEU A 319 10.06 -8.16 -14.42
N GLU A 320 10.48 -8.78 -15.52
CA GLU A 320 10.86 -8.09 -16.76
C GLU A 320 9.73 -8.12 -17.79
N GLU A 321 9.70 -7.13 -18.69
CA GLU A 321 8.73 -7.10 -19.80
C GLU A 321 8.84 -8.32 -20.71
N SER A 322 10.04 -8.91 -20.82
CA SER A 322 10.32 -10.11 -21.60
C SER A 322 9.54 -11.35 -21.10
N GLN A 323 9.04 -11.32 -19.87
CA GLN A 323 8.25 -12.40 -19.25
C GLN A 323 6.75 -12.26 -19.49
N VAL A 324 6.29 -11.12 -20.02
CA VAL A 324 4.89 -10.85 -20.35
C VAL A 324 4.54 -11.57 -21.67
N PRO A 325 3.38 -12.24 -21.78
CA PRO A 325 2.29 -12.30 -20.82
C PRO A 325 2.58 -13.22 -19.62
N LEU A 326 2.07 -12.86 -18.44
CA LEU A 326 2.30 -13.63 -17.22
C LEU A 326 1.09 -13.62 -16.28
N ILE A 327 1.03 -14.61 -15.38
CA ILE A 327 0.07 -14.66 -14.27
C ILE A 327 0.81 -14.67 -12.94
N ILE A 328 0.38 -13.83 -12.01
CA ILE A 328 0.83 -13.80 -10.62
C ILE A 328 -0.35 -14.14 -9.72
N ILE A 329 -0.14 -15.04 -8.77
CA ILE A 329 -1.08 -15.26 -7.68
C ILE A 329 -0.43 -14.78 -6.38
N GLN A 330 -1.12 -13.90 -5.66
CA GLN A 330 -0.72 -13.49 -4.31
C GLN A 330 -1.81 -13.93 -3.32
N THR A 331 -1.43 -14.86 -2.47
CA THR A 331 -2.29 -15.41 -1.42
C THR A 331 -2.35 -14.48 -0.20
N SER A 332 -3.31 -14.71 0.70
CA SER A 332 -3.51 -13.91 1.90
C SER A 332 -2.34 -13.96 2.89
N ASP A 333 -1.54 -15.03 2.88
CA ASP A 333 -0.28 -15.14 3.65
C ASP A 333 0.92 -14.48 2.94
N SER A 334 0.66 -13.69 1.90
CA SER A 334 1.63 -12.99 1.06
C SER A 334 2.56 -13.89 0.25
N LYS A 335 2.33 -15.22 0.18
CA LYS A 335 3.03 -16.06 -0.79
C LYS A 335 2.61 -15.71 -2.21
N LYS A 336 3.61 -15.67 -3.08
CA LYS A 336 3.49 -15.32 -4.48
C LYS A 336 3.69 -16.58 -5.32
N TYR A 337 3.04 -16.66 -6.47
CA TYR A 337 3.21 -17.75 -7.44
C TYR A 337 3.21 -17.10 -8.82
N LEU A 338 4.14 -17.52 -9.69
CA LEU A 338 4.36 -16.87 -10.98
C LEU A 338 4.33 -17.88 -12.11
N LYS A 339 3.64 -17.52 -13.19
CA LYS A 339 3.73 -18.17 -14.50
C LYS A 339 4.09 -17.12 -15.54
N ALA A 340 5.38 -17.05 -15.87
CA ALA A 340 5.89 -16.24 -16.98
C ALA A 340 5.56 -16.89 -18.34
N ASN A 341 5.53 -16.06 -19.40
CA ASN A 341 5.33 -16.46 -20.79
C ASN A 341 4.11 -17.38 -20.98
N VAL A 342 2.99 -17.00 -20.35
CA VAL A 342 1.76 -17.80 -20.37
C VAL A 342 1.16 -17.83 -21.78
N VAL A 343 0.73 -19.02 -22.20
CA VAL A 343 -0.07 -19.19 -23.41
C VAL A 343 -1.48 -19.64 -23.03
N VAL A 344 -2.45 -19.38 -23.91
CA VAL A 344 -3.89 -19.56 -23.64
C VAL A 344 -4.23 -20.93 -23.03
N ASP A 345 -3.71 -22.01 -23.63
CA ASP A 345 -4.01 -23.39 -23.21
C ASP A 345 -3.41 -23.79 -21.84
N GLN A 346 -2.49 -22.98 -21.30
CA GLN A 346 -1.85 -23.24 -20.01
C GLN A 346 -2.58 -22.58 -18.83
N ILE A 347 -3.48 -21.62 -19.08
CA ILE A 347 -4.09 -20.83 -17.99
C ILE A 347 -4.89 -21.73 -17.06
N GLU A 348 -5.74 -22.60 -17.61
CA GLU A 348 -6.64 -23.45 -16.83
C GLU A 348 -5.88 -24.56 -16.07
N SER A 349 -4.94 -25.22 -16.75
CA SER A 349 -4.11 -26.27 -16.14
C SER A 349 -3.23 -25.72 -15.03
N TRP A 350 -2.59 -24.57 -15.23
CA TRP A 350 -1.76 -23.93 -14.21
C TRP A 350 -2.58 -23.46 -13.00
N MET A 351 -3.77 -22.89 -13.24
CA MET A 351 -4.68 -22.53 -12.14
C MET A 351 -5.15 -23.75 -11.35
N LYS A 352 -5.35 -24.90 -12.01
CA LYS A 352 -5.64 -26.18 -11.34
C LYS A 352 -4.45 -26.64 -10.50
N ASP A 353 -3.24 -26.62 -11.06
CA ASP A 353 -2.03 -27.04 -10.33
C ASP A 353 -1.77 -26.16 -9.11
N PHE A 354 -2.05 -24.85 -9.20
CA PHE A 354 -1.98 -23.95 -8.06
C PHE A 354 -2.98 -24.35 -6.97
N LYS A 355 -4.24 -24.58 -7.33
CA LYS A 355 -5.29 -25.02 -6.38
C LYS A 355 -4.98 -26.39 -5.76
N ASP A 356 -4.33 -27.27 -6.50
CA ASP A 356 -3.88 -28.59 -6.03
C ASP A 356 -2.59 -28.52 -5.18
N GLY A 357 -2.01 -27.33 -4.97
CA GLY A 357 -0.79 -27.14 -4.18
C GLY A 357 0.50 -27.63 -4.86
N LYS A 358 0.47 -27.81 -6.19
CA LYS A 358 1.59 -28.34 -6.98
C LYS A 358 2.54 -27.26 -7.50
N VAL A 359 2.14 -25.99 -7.44
CA VAL A 359 2.96 -24.85 -7.89
C VAL A 359 3.82 -24.38 -6.73
N ALA A 360 5.13 -24.27 -6.95
CA ALA A 360 6.05 -23.72 -5.95
C ALA A 360 5.87 -22.20 -5.81
N ALA A 361 6.08 -21.67 -4.61
CA ALA A 361 6.03 -20.23 -4.38
C ALA A 361 7.15 -19.52 -5.17
N HIS A 362 6.81 -18.43 -5.82
CA HIS A 362 7.74 -17.54 -6.49
C HIS A 362 8.59 -16.81 -5.46
N LYS A 363 9.90 -16.88 -5.67
CA LYS A 363 10.93 -16.18 -4.91
C LYS A 363 11.43 -15.04 -5.80
N LYS A 364 11.35 -13.79 -5.33
CA LYS A 364 11.87 -12.63 -6.08
C LYS A 364 13.36 -12.85 -6.31
N SER A 365 13.79 -12.83 -7.56
CA SER A 365 15.19 -12.99 -7.93
C SER A 365 15.51 -12.13 -9.12
N GLN A 366 16.70 -11.55 -9.14
CA GLN A 366 17.30 -11.08 -10.38
C GLN A 366 17.61 -12.29 -11.27
N PRO A 367 17.73 -12.10 -12.60
CA PRO A 367 18.21 -13.12 -13.50
C PRO A 367 19.59 -13.62 -13.08
N ILE A 368 19.82 -14.93 -13.20
CA ILE A 368 21.17 -15.49 -13.02
C ILE A 368 22.08 -14.84 -14.08
N PRO A 369 23.20 -14.19 -13.68
CA PRO A 369 24.11 -13.55 -14.63
C PRO A 369 24.60 -14.53 -15.69
N ALA A 370 24.55 -14.13 -16.97
CA ALA A 370 25.04 -14.95 -18.08
C ALA A 370 26.53 -15.30 -17.94
N GLU A 371 27.30 -14.39 -17.35
CA GLU A 371 28.69 -14.60 -16.96
C GLU A 371 28.89 -14.20 -15.50
N ASN A 372 29.72 -14.98 -14.78
CA ASN A 372 30.02 -14.75 -13.36
C ASN A 372 31.53 -14.94 -13.10
N ASN A 373 32.33 -14.27 -13.93
CA ASN A 373 33.78 -14.46 -14.02
C ASN A 373 34.58 -13.62 -13.01
N GLU A 374 33.98 -12.57 -12.47
CA GLU A 374 34.62 -11.68 -11.49
C GLU A 374 35.06 -12.42 -10.21
N PRO A 375 36.09 -11.94 -9.48
CA PRO A 375 36.59 -12.58 -8.27
C PRO A 375 35.49 -12.78 -7.21
N VAL A 376 34.69 -11.74 -6.95
CA VAL A 376 33.51 -11.82 -6.08
C VAL A 376 32.32 -12.30 -6.91
N LYS A 377 31.81 -13.49 -6.60
CA LYS A 377 30.72 -14.11 -7.33
C LYS A 377 29.39 -13.45 -7.04
N VAL A 378 28.63 -13.16 -8.09
CA VAL A 378 27.27 -12.63 -7.96
C VAL A 378 26.31 -13.79 -7.68
N VAL A 379 25.57 -13.69 -6.58
CA VAL A 379 24.54 -14.64 -6.19
C VAL A 379 23.19 -13.94 -6.26
N VAL A 380 22.20 -14.59 -6.85
CA VAL A 380 20.81 -14.15 -6.89
C VAL A 380 19.95 -15.12 -6.10
N ALA A 381 18.70 -14.79 -5.81
CA ALA A 381 17.83 -15.65 -5.01
C ALA A 381 17.65 -17.05 -5.60
N GLU A 382 17.61 -17.18 -6.93
CA GLU A 382 17.53 -18.47 -7.64
C GLU A 382 18.82 -19.30 -7.56
N SER A 383 19.99 -18.66 -7.56
CA SER A 383 21.29 -19.36 -7.48
C SER A 383 21.82 -19.55 -6.06
N LEU A 384 21.13 -18.99 -5.06
CA LEU A 384 21.55 -19.02 -3.65
C LEU A 384 21.74 -20.45 -3.12
N ASP A 385 20.84 -21.36 -3.46
CA ASP A 385 20.91 -22.75 -3.02
C ASP A 385 22.03 -23.53 -3.72
N ASP A 386 22.40 -23.18 -4.95
CA ASP A 386 23.49 -23.88 -5.63
C ASP A 386 24.85 -23.31 -5.23
N MET A 387 24.94 -21.98 -5.10
CA MET A 387 26.20 -21.28 -4.87
C MET A 387 26.57 -21.13 -3.40
N VAL A 388 25.59 -21.13 -2.50
CA VAL A 388 25.78 -20.97 -1.05
C VAL A 388 25.34 -22.25 -0.36
N PHE A 389 24.04 -22.56 -0.41
CA PHE A 389 23.34 -23.84 -0.14
C PHE A 389 24.16 -25.14 -0.19
N ASN A 390 24.45 -25.54 -1.41
CA ASN A 390 24.83 -26.91 -1.75
C ASN A 390 26.16 -26.92 -2.50
N SER A 391 26.93 -25.81 -2.41
CA SER A 391 28.17 -25.64 -3.15
C SER A 391 29.27 -26.60 -2.70
N GLY A 392 29.15 -27.18 -1.50
CA GLY A 392 30.20 -27.98 -0.85
C GLY A 392 31.45 -27.16 -0.49
N LYS A 393 31.35 -25.83 -0.52
CA LYS A 393 32.45 -24.89 -0.32
C LYS A 393 32.20 -23.98 0.88
N ASN A 394 33.24 -23.28 1.29
CA ASN A 394 33.20 -22.26 2.32
C ASN A 394 32.90 -20.91 1.68
N VAL A 395 31.73 -20.34 1.96
CA VAL A 395 31.21 -19.18 1.25
C VAL A 395 31.12 -17.99 2.20
N LEU A 396 31.89 -16.94 1.93
CA LEU A 396 31.68 -15.62 2.51
C LEU A 396 30.72 -14.87 1.59
N ILE A 397 29.53 -14.52 2.08
CA ILE A 397 28.50 -13.81 1.30
C ILE A 397 28.19 -12.44 1.92
N GLU A 398 28.28 -11.39 1.09
CA GLU A 398 27.82 -10.04 1.40
C GLU A 398 26.38 -9.83 0.91
N PHE A 399 25.50 -9.39 1.79
CA PHE A 399 24.19 -8.83 1.46
C PHE A 399 24.28 -7.31 1.41
N TYR A 400 24.09 -6.73 0.22
CA TYR A 400 24.31 -5.30 -0.03
C TYR A 400 23.09 -4.63 -0.65
N ALA A 401 23.16 -3.29 -0.74
CA ALA A 401 22.26 -2.47 -1.54
C ALA A 401 23.08 -1.55 -2.47
N PRO A 402 22.71 -1.39 -3.76
CA PRO A 402 23.51 -0.62 -4.73
C PRO A 402 23.78 0.84 -4.34
N TRP A 403 22.81 1.47 -3.67
CA TRP A 403 22.87 2.86 -3.22
C TRP A 403 23.61 3.05 -1.87
N CYS A 404 24.01 1.97 -1.20
CA CYS A 404 24.63 2.07 0.12
C CYS A 404 26.12 2.41 0.00
N GLY A 405 26.49 3.63 0.42
CA GLY A 405 27.88 4.08 0.39
C GLY A 405 28.86 3.23 1.22
N HIS A 406 28.40 2.54 2.27
CA HIS A 406 29.24 1.59 3.01
C HIS A 406 29.51 0.30 2.23
N CYS A 407 28.56 -0.19 1.44
CA CYS A 407 28.75 -1.35 0.56
C CYS A 407 29.72 -0.99 -0.57
N GLN A 408 29.56 0.19 -1.16
CA GLN A 408 30.45 0.69 -2.22
C GLN A 408 31.92 0.78 -1.76
N LYS A 409 32.16 1.19 -0.50
CA LYS A 409 33.50 1.21 0.09
C LYS A 409 34.05 -0.19 0.41
N LEU A 410 33.18 -1.15 0.69
CA LEU A 410 33.56 -2.52 1.01
C LEU A 410 33.86 -3.36 -0.24
N ALA A 411 33.18 -3.11 -1.35
CA ALA A 411 33.34 -3.83 -2.61
C ALA A 411 34.82 -4.06 -3.04
N PRO A 412 35.70 -3.04 -3.13
CA PRO A 412 37.09 -3.27 -3.51
C PRO A 412 37.88 -4.12 -2.49
N ILE A 413 37.50 -4.08 -1.21
CA ILE A 413 38.13 -4.89 -0.16
C ILE A 413 37.74 -6.36 -0.35
N LEU A 414 36.47 -6.65 -0.67
CA LEU A 414 36.03 -8.01 -0.96
C LEU A 414 36.65 -8.56 -2.24
N ASP A 415 36.89 -7.72 -3.25
CA ASP A 415 37.67 -8.12 -4.44
C ASP A 415 39.09 -8.55 -4.05
N GLU A 416 39.75 -7.79 -3.18
CA GLU A 416 41.07 -8.16 -2.65
C GLU A 416 41.06 -9.46 -1.82
N VAL A 417 40.02 -9.69 -1.03
CA VAL A 417 39.85 -10.95 -0.27
C VAL A 417 39.61 -12.11 -1.23
N ALA A 418 38.77 -11.94 -2.24
CA ALA A 418 38.52 -12.96 -3.26
C ALA A 418 39.80 -13.33 -4.02
N LEU A 419 40.61 -12.34 -4.38
CA LEU A 419 41.92 -12.54 -5.02
C LEU A 419 42.91 -13.27 -4.10
N ALA A 420 42.86 -13.04 -2.79
CA ALA A 420 43.70 -13.76 -1.83
C ALA A 420 43.38 -15.28 -1.79
N PHE A 421 42.12 -15.64 -2.03
CA PHE A 421 41.65 -17.03 -2.07
C PHE A 421 41.52 -17.61 -3.50
N GLN A 422 41.97 -16.92 -4.54
CA GLN A 422 41.78 -17.36 -5.94
C GLN A 422 42.35 -18.76 -6.26
N ASN A 423 43.37 -19.19 -5.50
CA ASN A 423 44.02 -20.50 -5.64
C ASN A 423 43.47 -21.56 -4.67
N ASP A 424 42.52 -21.21 -3.80
CA ASP A 424 41.83 -22.13 -2.91
C ASP A 424 40.43 -22.43 -3.47
N PRO A 425 40.23 -23.55 -4.18
CA PRO A 425 38.95 -23.87 -4.80
C PRO A 425 37.82 -24.13 -3.80
N SER A 426 38.15 -24.30 -2.51
CA SER A 426 37.20 -24.57 -1.44
C SER A 426 36.61 -23.30 -0.81
N VAL A 427 37.04 -22.10 -1.22
CA VAL A 427 36.52 -20.82 -0.75
C VAL A 427 35.84 -20.06 -1.88
N ILE A 428 34.67 -19.49 -1.61
CA ILE A 428 33.97 -18.55 -2.48
C ILE A 428 33.73 -17.26 -1.71
N VAL A 429 34.08 -16.13 -2.32
CA VAL A 429 33.61 -14.82 -1.89
C VAL A 429 32.49 -14.40 -2.83
N ALA A 430 31.34 -14.05 -2.27
CA ALA A 430 30.12 -13.80 -3.01
C ALA A 430 29.40 -12.54 -2.51
N LYS A 431 28.52 -12.00 -3.36
CA LYS A 431 27.64 -10.88 -3.03
C LYS A 431 26.23 -11.09 -3.59
N LEU A 432 25.22 -10.61 -2.87
CA LEU A 432 23.81 -10.64 -3.25
C LEU A 432 23.18 -9.27 -2.99
N ASP A 433 22.52 -8.71 -4.00
CA ASP A 433 21.71 -7.50 -3.85
C ASP A 433 20.42 -7.85 -3.11
N ALA A 434 20.38 -7.50 -1.83
CA ALA A 434 19.29 -7.80 -0.92
C ALA A 434 18.04 -6.94 -1.15
N THR A 435 18.13 -5.92 -2.01
CA THR A 435 16.97 -5.09 -2.39
C THR A 435 16.20 -5.68 -3.58
N ALA A 436 16.90 -6.48 -4.38
CA ALA A 436 16.39 -7.04 -5.62
C ALA A 436 16.10 -8.56 -5.55
N ASN A 437 16.49 -9.24 -4.47
CA ASN A 437 16.34 -10.69 -4.29
C ASN A 437 15.75 -11.02 -2.92
N ASP A 438 14.87 -12.03 -2.86
CA ASP A 438 14.33 -12.56 -1.61
C ASP A 438 15.37 -13.39 -0.86
N ILE A 439 15.46 -13.17 0.45
CA ILE A 439 16.44 -13.81 1.32
C ILE A 439 15.71 -14.75 2.29
N PRO A 440 16.20 -16.00 2.49
CA PRO A 440 15.69 -16.89 3.54
C PRO A 440 15.93 -16.29 4.93
N SER A 441 14.90 -15.66 5.49
CA SER A 441 14.97 -14.94 6.78
C SER A 441 15.08 -15.87 7.99
N ASP A 442 14.79 -17.16 7.81
CA ASP A 442 15.06 -18.22 8.78
C ASP A 442 16.56 -18.51 8.94
N THR A 443 17.37 -18.19 7.94
CA THR A 443 18.83 -18.37 7.95
C THR A 443 19.58 -17.06 8.10
N PHE A 444 19.21 -16.04 7.32
CA PHE A 444 19.93 -14.78 7.24
C PHE A 444 19.07 -13.63 7.76
N ASP A 445 19.42 -13.11 8.93
CA ASP A 445 18.79 -11.93 9.51
C ASP A 445 19.44 -10.65 8.98
N VAL A 446 19.02 -10.21 7.79
CA VAL A 446 19.56 -9.02 7.11
C VAL A 446 18.78 -7.77 7.52
N LYS A 447 19.24 -7.09 8.57
CA LYS A 447 18.60 -5.88 9.12
C LYS A 447 19.16 -4.55 8.59
N GLY A 448 20.23 -4.60 7.81
CA GLY A 448 20.90 -3.42 7.26
C GLY A 448 22.01 -3.79 6.29
N PHE A 449 22.66 -2.78 5.70
CA PHE A 449 23.66 -2.99 4.65
C PHE A 449 25.01 -2.32 4.97
N PRO A 450 26.14 -2.99 4.67
CA PRO A 450 26.23 -4.41 4.31
C PRO A 450 26.06 -5.32 5.53
N THR A 451 25.42 -6.48 5.32
CA THR A 451 25.40 -7.61 6.28
C THR A 451 26.19 -8.75 5.68
N ILE A 452 27.05 -9.41 6.45
CA ILE A 452 27.98 -10.42 5.92
C ILE A 452 27.83 -11.70 6.74
N TYR A 453 27.73 -12.81 6.04
CA TYR A 453 27.70 -14.14 6.62
C TYR A 453 28.80 -15.01 6.02
N PHE A 454 29.28 -15.96 6.81
CA PHE A 454 30.09 -17.06 6.34
C PHE A 454 29.34 -18.36 6.54
N ARG A 455 29.34 -19.19 5.50
CA ARG A 455 28.81 -20.54 5.54
C ARG A 455 29.90 -21.53 5.19
N SER A 456 30.24 -22.41 6.14
CA SER A 456 31.24 -23.46 5.91
C SER A 456 30.68 -24.60 5.07
N ALA A 457 31.58 -25.41 4.52
CA ALA A 457 31.24 -26.58 3.71
C ALA A 457 30.43 -27.65 4.48
N ASP A 458 30.54 -27.70 5.81
CA ASP A 458 29.75 -28.59 6.69
C ASP A 458 28.37 -28.01 7.08
N GLY A 459 28.03 -26.82 6.56
CA GLY A 459 26.72 -26.20 6.68
C GLY A 459 26.57 -25.20 7.83
N LYS A 460 27.59 -24.97 8.67
CA LYS A 460 27.52 -23.98 9.75
C LYS A 460 27.48 -22.55 9.18
N VAL A 461 26.54 -21.74 9.69
CA VAL A 461 26.35 -20.33 9.31
C VAL A 461 26.77 -19.43 10.47
N VAL A 462 27.59 -18.42 10.18
CA VAL A 462 28.13 -17.48 11.17
C VAL A 462 28.04 -16.06 10.64
N VAL A 463 27.49 -15.14 11.43
CA VAL A 463 27.52 -13.69 11.14
C VAL A 463 28.95 -13.17 11.27
N TYR A 464 29.37 -12.31 10.35
CA TYR A 464 30.61 -11.55 10.49
C TYR A 464 30.36 -10.22 11.20
N GLU A 465 30.95 -10.06 12.38
CA GLU A 465 30.87 -8.82 13.19
C GLU A 465 32.23 -8.10 13.31
N GLY A 466 33.26 -8.58 12.61
CA GLY A 466 34.60 -7.99 12.65
C GLY A 466 34.74 -6.68 11.88
N SER A 467 35.92 -6.06 11.96
CA SER A 467 36.25 -4.87 11.17
C SER A 467 36.31 -5.18 9.68
N ARG A 468 35.90 -4.22 8.84
CA ARG A 468 35.79 -4.41 7.39
C ARG A 468 37.13 -4.20 6.67
N THR A 469 38.18 -4.89 7.14
CA THR A 469 39.52 -4.90 6.53
C THR A 469 39.79 -6.24 5.88
N LYS A 470 40.70 -6.27 4.91
CA LYS A 470 41.09 -7.48 4.20
C LYS A 470 41.64 -8.54 5.16
N GLU A 471 42.54 -8.14 6.05
CA GLU A 471 43.23 -9.02 6.99
C GLU A 471 42.25 -9.69 7.95
N ASP A 472 41.23 -8.95 8.41
CA ASP A 472 40.21 -9.48 9.31
C ASP A 472 39.28 -10.48 8.59
N PHE A 473 38.91 -10.22 7.34
CA PHE A 473 38.14 -11.18 6.54
C PHE A 473 38.91 -12.48 6.30
N ILE A 474 40.18 -12.38 5.89
CA ILE A 474 41.03 -13.56 5.68
C ILE A 474 41.13 -14.37 6.98
N SER A 475 41.44 -13.70 8.09
CA SER A 475 41.55 -14.34 9.41
C SER A 475 40.25 -15.02 9.84
N PHE A 476 39.11 -14.39 9.54
CA PHE A 476 37.80 -14.93 9.84
C PHE A 476 37.46 -16.16 8.99
N ILE A 477 37.75 -16.14 7.68
CA ILE A 477 37.54 -17.28 6.80
C ILE A 477 38.38 -18.48 7.28
N GLU A 478 39.67 -18.28 7.51
CA GLU A 478 40.59 -19.33 7.96
C GLU A 478 40.17 -19.93 9.31
N LYS A 479 39.70 -19.09 10.24
CA LYS A 479 39.23 -19.53 11.56
C LYS A 479 37.95 -20.39 11.49
N ASN A 480 37.08 -20.15 10.52
CA ASN A 480 35.77 -20.80 10.44
C ASN A 480 35.70 -21.91 9.38
N LYS A 481 36.71 -22.03 8.51
CA LYS A 481 36.84 -23.15 7.59
C LYS A 481 37.14 -24.45 8.36
N PRO A 482 36.44 -25.57 8.07
CA PRO A 482 36.78 -26.86 8.65
C PRO A 482 38.22 -27.26 8.31
N ALA A 483 38.95 -27.85 9.26
CA ALA A 483 40.31 -28.33 9.02
C ALA A 483 40.29 -29.35 7.87
N SER A 484 41.16 -29.16 6.87
CA SER A 484 41.32 -30.13 5.80
C SER A 484 41.76 -31.47 6.39
N HIS A 485 40.96 -32.51 6.22
CA HIS A 485 41.41 -33.87 6.45
C HIS A 485 42.42 -34.23 5.34
N GLY A 486 43.66 -33.82 5.53
CA GLY A 486 44.80 -34.17 4.68
C GLY A 486 45.45 -35.46 5.17
N GLU A 487 45.47 -36.45 4.28
CA GLU A 487 46.52 -37.45 4.02
C GLU A 487 47.29 -38.06 5.20
N GLU A 488 47.15 -39.39 5.31
CA GLU A 488 47.95 -40.27 6.16
C GLU A 488 49.45 -39.95 6.08
N SER A 489 50.02 -39.53 7.21
CA SER A 489 51.45 -39.44 7.42
C SER A 489 52.06 -40.85 7.43
N SER A 490 52.63 -41.27 6.29
CA SER A 490 53.58 -42.39 6.26
C SER A 490 54.87 -41.99 6.96
N THR A 491 54.94 -42.23 8.26
CA THR A 491 56.19 -42.05 9.01
C THR A 491 57.04 -43.32 8.87
N THR A 492 58.06 -43.18 8.05
CA THR A 492 59.23 -44.04 7.86
C THR A 492 59.69 -44.71 9.17
N ILE A 493 59.69 -46.04 9.21
CA ILE A 493 60.40 -46.83 10.22
C ILE A 493 61.90 -46.78 9.90
N ARG A 494 62.69 -46.22 10.82
CA ARG A 494 64.14 -46.47 10.90
C ARG A 494 64.48 -47.05 12.27
N SER A 495 65.12 -48.20 12.19
CA SER A 495 65.67 -49.08 13.22
C SER A 495 66.60 -48.42 14.24
N GLY A 496 66.61 -48.94 15.47
CA GLY A 496 67.81 -48.91 16.33
C GLY A 496 67.60 -48.98 17.85
N GLU A 497 67.77 -50.19 18.40
CA GLU A 497 68.37 -50.50 19.72
C GLU A 497 67.61 -50.27 21.06
N HIS A 498 66.93 -51.34 21.48
CA HIS A 498 67.17 -52.13 22.69
C HIS A 498 67.72 -51.44 23.97
N LYS A 499 66.89 -51.36 25.01
CA LYS A 499 67.29 -51.63 26.41
C LYS A 499 66.14 -52.31 27.16
N THR A 500 66.52 -53.38 27.85
CA THR A 500 65.73 -54.32 28.65
C THR A 500 65.50 -53.83 30.08
N GLU A 501 64.63 -54.57 30.80
CA GLU A 501 64.32 -54.58 32.25
C GLU A 501 63.23 -53.58 32.72
N GLU A 502 62.31 -53.89 33.63
CA GLU A 502 61.75 -55.11 34.24
C GLU A 502 60.55 -54.65 35.11
N SER A 503 59.63 -55.58 35.41
CA SER A 503 58.73 -55.63 36.60
C SER A 503 57.22 -55.34 36.45
N ALA A 504 56.50 -56.47 36.47
CA ALA A 504 55.44 -56.85 37.41
C ALA A 504 54.09 -56.08 37.46
N ALA A 505 53.09 -56.70 36.82
CA ALA A 505 51.85 -57.26 37.41
C ALA A 505 51.11 -56.52 38.55
N LYS A 506 49.82 -56.20 38.31
CA LYS A 506 48.60 -56.77 38.95
C LYS A 506 47.39 -55.92 38.53
N ASP A 507 46.40 -56.46 37.82
CA ASP A 507 45.26 -57.29 38.25
C ASP A 507 44.17 -56.55 39.05
N GLU A 508 42.93 -56.96 38.74
CA GLU A 508 41.59 -56.63 39.28
C GLU A 508 40.76 -55.77 38.29
N LEU A 509 39.64 -56.23 37.73
CA LEU A 509 38.88 -57.48 37.84
C LEU A 509 37.94 -57.58 36.61
#